data_AF-A0A933IHT9-F1
#
_entry.id   AF-A0A933IHT9-F1
#
_cell.length_a   1.000
_cell.length_b   1.000
_cell.length_c   1.000
_cell.angle_alpha   90.00
_cell.angle_beta   90.00
_cell.angle_gamma   90.00
#
_symmetry.space_group_name_H-M   'P 1'
#
loop_
_entity.id
_entity.type
_entity.pdbx_description
1 polymer ?
#
loop_
_entity_poly.entity_id
_entity_poly.type
_entity_poly.pdbx_seq_one_letter_code
_entity_poly.pdbx_strand_id
1 'polypeptide(L)' 'VTSTPARIRMAGPKNELRRLTRVYTVPISLDGQTASFSTRAMLEPAGRQIRALDEVPIIVGVEIGLKKS' A
#
# COMPACT_ATOMS: atom_id res chain seq x y z
N VAL A 1 -9.97 0.32 5.95
CA VAL A 1 -9.00 -0.09 4.89
C VAL A 1 -8.01 -1.04 5.52
N THR A 2 -7.72 -2.16 4.86
CA THR A 2 -6.77 -3.19 5.30
C THR A 2 -5.77 -3.49 4.17
N SER A 3 -4.60 -4.03 4.51
CA SER A 3 -3.59 -4.44 3.52
C SER A 3 -3.01 -5.82 3.85
N THR A 4 -2.77 -6.62 2.82
CA THR A 4 -2.11 -7.92 2.92
C THR A 4 -1.06 -8.05 1.81
N PRO A 5 0.23 -8.32 2.14
CA PRO A 5 0.77 -8.54 3.47
C PRO A 5 0.84 -7.25 4.32
N ALA A 6 0.77 -7.39 5.65
CA ALA A 6 0.87 -6.27 6.58
C ALA A 6 2.31 -5.74 6.76
N ARG A 7 3.32 -6.49 6.30
CA ARG A 7 4.74 -6.14 6.37
C ARG A 7 5.41 -6.55 5.07
N ILE A 8 6.39 -5.74 4.65
CA ILE A 8 7.13 -5.93 3.40
C ILE A 8 8.60 -5.74 3.71
N ARG A 9 9.46 -6.58 3.13
CA ARG A 9 10.90 -6.45 3.25
C ARG A 9 11.42 -5.45 2.23
N MET A 10 12.31 -4.56 2.66
CA MET A 10 12.88 -3.50 1.83
C MET A 10 14.41 -3.57 1.87
N ALA A 11 15.05 -3.25 0.76
CA ALA A 11 16.50 -3.13 0.64
C ALA A 11 16.88 -1.78 0.07
N GLY A 12 18.02 -1.25 0.53
CA GLY A 12 18.56 0.05 0.11
C GLY A 12 19.67 0.54 1.04
N PRO A 13 20.21 1.75 0.80
CA PRO A 13 21.22 2.34 1.66
C PRO A 13 20.71 2.54 3.08
N LYS A 14 21.53 2.19 4.07
CA LYS A 14 21.18 2.28 5.51
C LYS A 14 20.64 3.66 5.91
N ASN A 15 21.24 4.73 5.39
CA ASN A 15 20.83 6.10 5.71
C ASN A 15 19.46 6.47 5.10
N GLU A 16 19.13 5.94 3.92
CA GLU A 16 17.82 6.16 3.29
C GLU A 16 16.75 5.32 3.99
N LEU A 17 17.01 4.04 4.25
CA LEU A 17 16.09 3.17 5.00
C LEU A 17 15.79 3.72 6.40
N ARG A 18 16.78 4.31 7.10
CA ARG A 18 16.57 4.94 8.41
C ARG A 18 15.65 6.17 8.38
N ARG A 19 15.55 6.85 7.23
CA ARG A 19 14.69 8.02 7.04
C ARG A 19 13.29 7.62 6.55
N LEU A 20 13.12 6.40 6.08
CA LEU A 20 11.84 5.90 5.59
C LEU A 20 10.89 5.65 6.76
N THR A 21 9.82 6.44 6.84
CA THR A 21 8.82 6.34 7.91
C THR A 21 7.57 5.59 7.48
N ARG A 22 7.22 5.66 6.18
CA ARG A 22 6.03 5.06 5.59
C ARG A 22 6.32 4.63 4.16
N VAL A 23 5.58 3.63 3.71
CA VAL A 23 5.49 3.23 2.30
C VAL A 23 4.02 3.32 1.89
N TYR A 24 3.79 3.68 0.64
CA TYR A 24 2.45 3.86 0.11
C TYR A 24 2.24 2.89 -1.04
N THR A 25 0.99 2.45 -1.20
CA THR A 25 0.57 1.86 -2.47
C THR A 25 0.28 2.96 -3.47
N VAL A 26 0.28 2.64 -4.76
CA VAL A 26 -0.30 3.53 -5.77
C VAL A 26 -1.75 3.88 -5.38
N PRO A 27 -2.22 5.09 -5.73
CA PRO A 27 -3.59 5.50 -5.40
C PRO A 27 -4.63 4.51 -5.93
N ILE A 28 -5.63 4.22 -5.11
CA ILE A 28 -6.76 3.36 -5.46
C ILE A 28 -7.97 4.27 -5.66
N SER A 29 -8.55 4.24 -6.86
CA SER A 29 -9.80 4.97 -7.12
C SER A 29 -10.96 4.31 -6.38
N LEU A 30 -11.81 5.15 -5.79
CA LEU A 30 -13.08 4.77 -5.17
C LEU A 30 -14.28 5.10 -6.09
N ASP A 31 -14.03 5.63 -7.29
CA ASP A 31 -15.08 6.12 -8.17
C ASP A 31 -15.99 4.98 -8.61
N GLY A 32 -17.30 5.18 -8.47
CA GLY A 32 -18.31 4.17 -8.78
C GLY A 32 -18.40 3.00 -7.81
N GLN A 33 -17.55 2.94 -6.77
CA GLN A 33 -17.60 1.88 -5.76
C GLN A 33 -18.67 2.19 -4.71
N THR A 34 -19.69 1.34 -4.64
CA THR A 34 -20.84 1.49 -3.73
C THR A 34 -20.88 0.42 -2.64
N ALA A 35 -20.01 -0.58 -2.72
CA ALA A 35 -19.87 -1.66 -1.76
C ALA A 35 -18.39 -1.90 -1.43
N SER A 36 -18.14 -2.53 -0.28
CA SER A 36 -16.78 -2.95 0.10
C SER A 36 -16.16 -3.84 -0.98
N PHE A 37 -14.88 -3.61 -1.27
CA PHE A 37 -14.16 -4.34 -2.33
C PHE A 37 -12.71 -4.59 -1.94
N SER A 38 -12.03 -5.43 -2.72
CA SER A 38 -10.59 -5.64 -2.60
C SER A 38 -9.92 -5.49 -3.96
N THR A 39 -8.72 -4.92 -3.98
CA THR A 39 -7.96 -4.73 -5.22
C THR A 39 -6.47 -4.98 -4.99
N ARG A 40 -5.76 -5.29 -6.08
CA ARG A 40 -4.30 -5.37 -6.09
C ARG A 40 -3.73 -3.99 -6.31
N ALA A 41 -2.77 -3.60 -5.48
CA ALA A 41 -2.03 -2.37 -5.62
C ALA A 41 -0.53 -2.64 -5.57
N MET A 42 0.21 -1.90 -6.40
CA MET A 42 1.66 -1.88 -6.36
C MET A 42 2.12 -0.87 -5.30
N LEU A 43 3.31 -1.07 -4.74
CA LEU A 43 3.95 -0.04 -3.93
C LEU A 43 4.45 1.10 -4.81
N GLU A 44 4.32 2.33 -4.32
CA GLU A 44 5.07 3.46 -4.87
C GLU A 44 6.57 3.32 -4.55
N PRO A 45 7.45 3.86 -5.39
CA PRO A 45 8.88 3.92 -5.10
C PRO A 45 9.14 4.63 -3.76
N ALA A 46 9.69 3.90 -2.79
CA ALA A 46 10.00 4.43 -1.45
C ALA A 46 11.25 5.33 -1.41
N GLY A 47 11.96 5.46 -2.53
CA GLY A 47 13.20 6.23 -2.67
C GLY A 47 13.97 5.79 -3.91
N ARG A 48 14.99 6.57 -4.31
CA ARG A 48 15.76 6.28 -5.54
C ARG A 48 16.51 4.96 -5.47
N GLN A 49 16.97 4.58 -4.27
CA GLN A 49 17.77 3.38 -4.05
C GLN A 49 17.08 2.37 -3.11
N ILE A 50 15.81 2.57 -2.80
CA ILE A 50 15.02 1.67 -1.96
C ILE A 50 14.12 0.81 -2.85
N ARG A 51 14.14 -0.51 -2.64
CA ARG A 51 13.33 -1.48 -3.37
C ARG A 51 12.65 -2.43 -2.41
N ALA A 52 11.43 -2.84 -2.74
CA ALA A 52 10.80 -3.99 -2.10
C ALA A 52 11.49 -5.27 -2.55
N LEU A 53 11.73 -6.18 -1.62
CA LEU A 53 12.32 -7.50 -1.89
C LEU A 53 11.27 -8.54 -2.22
N ASP A 54 10.04 -8.33 -1.77
CA ASP A 54 8.91 -9.21 -2.02
C ASP A 54 8.18 -8.69 -3.27
N GLU A 55 8.16 -9.46 -4.36
CA GLU A 55 7.47 -9.11 -5.61
C GLU A 55 5.96 -9.40 -5.58
N VAL A 56 5.40 -9.59 -4.38
CA VAL A 56 4.00 -9.98 -4.21
C VAL A 56 3.11 -8.71 -4.25
N PRO A 57 2.04 -8.68 -5.06
CA PRO A 57 1.13 -7.54 -5.07
C PRO A 57 0.46 -7.36 -3.71
N ILE A 58 0.25 -6.09 -3.30
CA ILE A 58 -0.44 -5.78 -2.06
C ILE A 58 -1.94 -5.85 -2.30
N ILE A 59 -2.63 -6.73 -1.58
CA ILE A 59 -4.09 -6.76 -1.57
C ILE A 59 -4.58 -5.69 -0.60
N VAL A 60 -5.33 -4.73 -1.11
CA VAL A 60 -5.96 -3.68 -0.30
C VAL A 60 -7.45 -3.96 -0.21
N GLY A 61 -7.95 -4.14 1.01
CA GLY A 61 -9.36 -4.24 1.32
C GLY A 61 -9.93 -2.88 1.70
N VAL A 62 -10.99 -2.45 1.02
CA VAL A 62 -11.69 -1.19 1.30
C VAL A 62 -13.08 -1.53 1.80
N GLU A 63 -13.39 -1.09 3.01
CA GLU A 63 -14.73 -1.19 3.60
C GLU A 63 -15.46 0.13 3.39
N ILE A 64 -16.61 0.10 2.70
CA ILE A 64 -17.45 1.27 2.48
C ILE A 64 -18.62 1.21 3.46
N GLY A 65 -18.57 2.07 4.48
CA GLY A 65 -19.63 2.20 5.47
C GLY A 65 -20.73 3.16 5.00
N LEU A 66 -21.98 2.82 5.24
CA LEU A 66 -23.09 3.76 5.12
C LEU A 66 -23.02 4.74 6.29
N LYS A 67 -22.87 6.03 5.99
CA LYS A 67 -22.94 7.08 7.00
C LYS A 67 -24.39 7.18 7.49
N LYS A 68 -24.69 6.65 8.68
CA LYS A 68 -25.96 6.93 9.35
C LYS A 68 -26.01 8.44 9.63
N SER A 69 -27.03 9.12 9.10
CA SER A 69 -27.36 10.51 9.45
C SER A 69 -28.13 10.55 10.77
#